data_AF-A0A651F1H4-F1
#
_entry.id   AF-A0A651F1H4-F1
#
_cell.length_a   1.000
_cell.length_b   1.000
_cell.length_c   1.000
_cell.angle_alpha   90.00
_cell.angle_beta   90.00
_cell.angle_gamma   90.00
#
_symmetry.space_group_name_H-M   'P 1'
#
loop_
_entity.id
_entity.type
_entity.pdbx_description
1 polymer ?
#
loop_
_entity_poly.entity_id
_entity_poly.type
_entity_poly.pdbx_seq_one_letter_code
_entity_poly.pdbx_strand_id
1 'polypeptide(L)'
;MTQDHDGYRTNPRGGPSVRTDIVDAYIFRRPRDASTARVIELLQLRRARAPLADTWQPIMGHIEKNETAHQTILREIGEEVGLQPTDPAFLGAWALEQVHPFYLAALDCIVMSPRFAIEVAHDWEPRLNAEHTAHRWIGAPLHAGLSALEFFLWPGQRGAVEELLSSIVPRDAPARAHLKLPDIP
;
A
#
# COMPACT_ATOMS: atom_id res chain seq x y z
N MET A 1 -29.81 28.97 8.37
CA MET A 1 -29.10 27.67 8.31
C MET A 1 -30.18 26.63 8.28
N THR A 2 -30.28 25.83 7.22
CA THR A 2 -31.31 24.79 7.14
C THR A 2 -30.90 23.62 8.03
N GLN A 3 -31.71 23.38 9.05
CA GLN A 3 -31.64 22.20 9.91
C GLN A 3 -32.93 21.40 9.68
N ASP A 4 -32.89 20.08 9.84
CA ASP A 4 -34.10 19.27 9.91
C ASP A 4 -34.78 19.41 11.29
N HIS A 5 -35.85 18.66 11.50
CA HIS A 5 -36.59 18.66 12.76
C HIS A 5 -35.78 18.17 13.97
N ASP A 6 -34.68 17.45 13.74
CA ASP A 6 -33.80 16.90 14.78
C ASP A 6 -32.57 17.81 15.02
N GLY A 7 -32.47 18.93 14.29
CA GLY A 7 -31.36 19.88 14.40
C GLY A 7 -30.13 19.50 13.58
N TYR A 8 -30.17 18.43 12.79
CA TYR A 8 -29.08 18.09 11.88
C TYR A 8 -29.00 19.11 10.76
N ARG A 9 -27.77 19.54 10.43
CA ARG A 9 -27.53 20.38 9.27
C ARG A 9 -27.76 19.56 8.01
N THR A 10 -28.76 19.94 7.21
CA THR A 10 -29.08 19.25 5.95
C THR A 10 -28.26 19.75 4.77
N ASN A 11 -27.54 20.86 4.94
CA ASN A 11 -26.60 21.35 3.94
C ASN A 11 -25.27 21.75 4.61
N PRO A 12 -24.16 21.04 4.35
CA PRO A 12 -22.86 21.39 4.90
C PRO A 12 -22.42 22.77 4.38
N ARG A 13 -21.79 23.58 5.25
CA ARG A 13 -21.28 24.93 4.92
C ARG A 13 -19.75 25.01 4.86
N GLY A 14 -19.07 23.88 5.03
CA GLY A 14 -17.63 23.75 5.16
C GLY A 14 -17.27 22.37 5.70
N GLY A 15 -16.00 22.16 6.03
CA GLY A 15 -15.44 20.88 6.43
C GLY A 15 -14.30 20.46 5.51
N PRO A 16 -13.61 19.36 5.83
CA PRO A 16 -12.45 18.95 5.09
C PRO A 16 -12.78 18.58 3.65
N SER A 17 -11.87 18.88 2.74
CA SER A 17 -11.94 18.36 1.37
C SER A 17 -11.73 16.84 1.36
N VAL A 18 -12.32 16.15 0.37
CA VAL A 18 -12.05 14.71 0.15
C VAL A 18 -11.09 14.58 -1.04
N ARG A 19 -10.01 13.83 -0.82
CA ARG A 19 -8.94 13.58 -1.78
C ARG A 19 -8.81 12.09 -2.06
N THR A 20 -8.44 11.74 -3.27
CA THR A 20 -8.31 10.35 -3.76
C THR A 20 -7.03 10.16 -4.57
N ASP A 21 -6.04 11.02 -4.36
CA ASP A 21 -4.85 11.18 -5.20
C ASP A 21 -3.57 10.62 -4.56
N ILE A 22 -3.70 9.85 -3.48
CA ILE A 22 -2.58 9.15 -2.83
C ILE A 22 -2.87 7.66 -2.89
N VAL A 23 -1.84 6.87 -3.20
CA VAL A 23 -1.88 5.40 -3.27
C VAL A 23 -0.72 4.82 -2.47
N ASP A 24 -0.88 3.58 -1.98
CA ASP A 24 0.20 2.83 -1.34
C ASP A 24 0.27 1.36 -1.80
N ALA A 25 1.49 0.81 -1.87
CA ALA A 25 1.75 -0.57 -2.29
C ALA A 25 2.67 -1.33 -1.34
N TYR A 26 2.26 -2.56 -1.06
CA TYR A 26 2.99 -3.53 -0.24
C TYR A 26 3.59 -4.58 -1.17
N ILE A 27 4.88 -4.39 -1.48
CA ILE A 27 5.66 -5.40 -2.17
C ILE A 27 6.01 -6.50 -1.16
N PHE A 28 5.67 -7.73 -1.49
CA PHE A 28 5.92 -8.88 -0.65
C PHE A 28 6.57 -10.02 -1.42
N ARG A 29 7.32 -10.85 -0.71
CA ARG A 29 7.86 -12.10 -1.24
C ARG A 29 7.66 -13.21 -0.25
N ARG A 30 7.55 -14.42 -0.80
CA ARG A 30 7.49 -15.64 0.00
C ARG A 30 8.91 -16.04 0.39
N PRO A 31 9.09 -16.64 1.57
CA PRO A 31 10.39 -17.05 2.04
C PRO A 31 10.95 -18.17 1.15
N ARG A 32 12.27 -18.21 0.98
CA ARG A 32 12.94 -19.29 0.23
C ARG A 32 12.75 -20.64 0.90
N ASP A 33 12.83 -20.67 2.22
CA ASP A 33 12.79 -21.90 3.00
C ASP A 33 11.36 -22.23 3.44
N ALA A 34 10.93 -23.45 3.11
CA ALA A 34 9.67 -24.03 3.53
C ALA A 34 9.53 -24.07 5.07
N SER A 35 10.63 -24.17 5.81
CA SER A 35 10.62 -24.11 7.29
C SER A 35 10.12 -22.76 7.81
N THR A 36 10.35 -21.69 7.05
CA THR A 36 9.89 -20.33 7.33
C THR A 36 8.64 -19.95 6.56
N ALA A 37 7.97 -20.88 5.87
CA ALA A 37 6.78 -20.64 5.02
C ALA A 37 5.61 -19.93 5.72
N ARG A 38 5.67 -19.77 7.04
CA ARG A 38 4.72 -19.00 7.85
C ARG A 38 5.09 -17.53 8.01
N VAL A 39 6.16 -17.05 7.39
CA VAL A 39 6.61 -15.66 7.44
C VAL A 39 6.71 -15.10 6.03
N ILE A 40 5.94 -14.05 5.75
CA ILE A 40 6.01 -13.28 4.51
C ILE A 40 6.98 -12.13 4.71
N GLU A 41 7.80 -11.85 3.72
CA GLU A 41 8.69 -10.70 3.77
C GLU A 41 8.04 -9.52 3.04
N LEU A 42 7.99 -8.37 3.69
CA LEU A 42 7.45 -7.12 3.14
C LEU A 42 8.57 -6.12 2.95
N LEU A 43 8.58 -5.44 1.80
CA LEU A 43 9.55 -4.39 1.53
C LEU A 43 9.16 -3.09 2.24
N GLN A 44 10.14 -2.43 2.84
CA GLN A 44 10.05 -1.04 3.25
C GLN A 44 11.23 -0.23 2.73
N LEU A 45 10.98 1.02 2.37
CA LEU A 45 11.97 1.98 1.93
C LEU A 45 12.14 3.08 2.97
N ARG A 46 13.39 3.54 3.16
CA ARG A 46 13.71 4.66 4.05
C ARG A 46 13.72 5.96 3.27
N ARG A 47 12.75 6.84 3.53
CA ARG A 47 12.59 8.13 2.85
C ARG A 47 13.82 9.02 3.04
N ALA A 48 14.32 9.59 1.95
CA ALA A 48 15.49 10.46 1.95
C ALA A 48 15.18 11.91 2.34
N ARG A 49 13.93 12.35 2.17
CA ARG A 49 13.55 13.78 2.27
C ARG A 49 12.23 13.96 3.00
N ALA A 50 11.99 15.19 3.46
CA ALA A 50 10.73 15.59 4.05
C ALA A 50 9.57 15.55 3.03
N PRO A 51 8.32 15.35 3.48
CA PRO A 51 7.94 15.02 4.86
C PRO A 51 8.33 13.59 5.25
N LEU A 52 8.46 13.35 6.55
CA LEU A 52 8.78 12.03 7.14
C LEU A 52 10.14 11.45 6.70
N ALA A 53 11.16 12.29 6.55
CA ALA A 53 12.54 11.85 6.34
C ALA A 53 12.94 10.82 7.41
N ASP A 54 13.77 9.84 7.03
CA ASP A 54 14.25 8.75 7.88
C ASP A 54 13.19 7.76 8.37
N THR A 55 11.92 7.90 7.96
CA THR A 55 10.89 6.89 8.25
C THR A 55 10.90 5.78 7.20
N TRP A 56 10.54 4.57 7.66
CA TRP A 56 10.35 3.41 6.82
C TRP A 56 8.90 3.34 6.35
N GLN A 57 8.69 3.26 5.04
CA GLN A 57 7.37 3.27 4.42
C GLN A 57 7.24 2.15 3.38
N PRO A 58 6.01 1.69 3.07
CA PRO A 58 5.75 1.02 1.80
C PRO A 58 5.99 1.97 0.62
N ILE A 59 5.83 1.48 -0.60
CA ILE A 59 5.78 2.36 -1.78
C ILE A 59 4.56 3.26 -1.64
N MET A 60 4.72 4.56 -1.86
CA MET A 60 3.64 5.53 -1.77
C MET A 60 3.73 6.49 -2.94
N GLY A 61 2.62 6.73 -3.61
CA GLY A 61 2.58 7.53 -4.83
C GLY A 61 1.54 8.63 -4.79
N HIS A 62 1.75 9.64 -5.65
CA HIS A 62 0.71 10.60 -5.97
C HIS A 62 0.20 10.34 -7.39
N ILE A 63 -1.13 10.33 -7.53
CA ILE A 63 -1.76 10.12 -8.83
C ILE A 63 -1.50 11.36 -9.70
N GLU A 64 -0.90 11.14 -10.87
CA GLU A 64 -0.70 12.19 -11.86
C GLU A 64 -1.89 12.33 -12.82
N LYS A 65 -1.86 13.39 -13.63
CA LYS A 65 -2.94 13.68 -14.57
C LYS A 65 -3.09 12.53 -15.58
N ASN A 66 -4.32 12.04 -15.73
CA ASN A 66 -4.71 10.95 -16.61
C ASN A 66 -4.22 9.56 -16.19
N GLU A 67 -3.78 9.38 -14.95
CA GLU A 67 -3.51 8.07 -14.38
C GLU A 67 -4.73 7.52 -13.63
N THR A 68 -4.94 6.22 -13.74
CA THR A 68 -5.69 5.46 -12.74
C THR A 68 -4.79 5.16 -11.54
N ALA A 69 -5.39 4.89 -10.38
CA ALA A 69 -4.62 4.55 -9.16
C ALA A 69 -3.65 3.37 -9.35
N HIS A 70 -4.03 2.36 -10.14
CA HIS A 70 -3.14 1.22 -10.39
C HIS A 70 -2.04 1.53 -11.42
N GLN A 71 -2.29 2.44 -12.38
CA GLN A 71 -1.23 2.92 -13.26
C GLN A 71 -0.18 3.73 -12.48
N THR A 72 -0.64 4.61 -11.59
CA THR A 72 0.23 5.36 -10.67
C THR A 72 1.13 4.41 -9.90
N ILE A 73 0.58 3.38 -9.24
CA ILE A 73 1.43 2.52 -8.39
C ILE A 73 2.43 1.70 -9.21
N LEU A 74 2.08 1.29 -10.44
CA LEU A 74 3.02 0.58 -11.32
C LEU A 74 4.15 1.51 -11.80
N ARG A 75 3.84 2.79 -12.10
CA ARG A 75 4.86 3.80 -12.39
C ARG A 75 5.80 4.01 -11.21
N GLU A 76 5.25 4.27 -10.02
CA GLU A 76 6.02 4.54 -8.80
C GLU A 76 6.92 3.34 -8.44
N ILE A 77 6.43 2.11 -8.56
CA ILE A 77 7.24 0.90 -8.37
C ILE A 77 8.40 0.84 -9.40
N GLY A 78 8.13 1.21 -10.65
CA GLY A 78 9.15 1.31 -11.69
C GLY A 78 10.21 2.37 -11.39
N GLU A 79 9.81 3.51 -10.86
CA GLU A 79 10.66 4.66 -10.56
C GLU A 79 11.46 4.50 -9.27
N GLU A 80 10.82 4.06 -8.18
CA GLU A 80 11.39 3.99 -6.84
C GLU A 80 12.24 2.75 -6.60
N VAL A 81 11.88 1.61 -7.20
CA VAL A 81 12.54 0.31 -6.95
C VAL A 81 12.96 -0.43 -8.21
N GLY A 82 12.67 0.12 -9.40
CA GLY A 82 13.16 -0.41 -10.66
C GLY A 82 12.47 -1.68 -11.14
N LEU A 83 11.33 -2.06 -10.55
CA LEU A 83 10.55 -3.24 -10.92
C LEU A 83 9.55 -2.88 -12.01
N GLN A 84 9.61 -3.57 -13.15
CA GLN A 84 8.65 -3.41 -14.23
C GLN A 84 7.70 -4.61 -14.27
N PRO A 85 6.44 -4.45 -14.72
CA PRO A 85 5.52 -5.57 -14.91
C PRO A 85 6.06 -6.72 -15.77
N THR A 86 6.90 -6.40 -16.75
CA THR A 86 7.53 -7.37 -17.66
C THR A 86 8.78 -8.04 -17.08
N ASP A 87 9.20 -7.65 -15.87
CA ASP A 87 10.32 -8.29 -15.17
C ASP A 87 9.92 -9.71 -14.73
N PRO A 88 10.74 -10.75 -14.99
CA PRO A 88 10.48 -12.10 -14.50
C PRO A 88 10.29 -12.21 -12.98
N ALA A 89 10.79 -11.25 -12.21
CA ALA A 89 10.57 -11.17 -10.77
C ALA A 89 9.16 -10.71 -10.40
N PHE A 90 8.40 -10.08 -11.29
CA PHE A 90 7.03 -9.64 -11.05
C PHE A 90 6.08 -10.85 -11.15
N LEU A 91 5.56 -11.33 -10.01
CA LEU A 91 4.72 -12.54 -9.95
C LEU A 91 3.22 -12.22 -9.95
N GLY A 92 2.86 -10.98 -9.66
CA GLY A 92 1.51 -10.46 -9.85
C GLY A 92 1.22 -9.26 -8.94
N ALA A 93 0.10 -8.61 -9.22
CA ALA A 93 -0.39 -7.51 -8.42
C ALA A 93 -1.92 -7.58 -8.21
N TRP A 94 -2.35 -7.06 -7.07
CA TRP A 94 -3.73 -7.07 -6.60
C TRP A 94 -4.10 -5.71 -6.02
N ALA A 95 -5.31 -5.25 -6.28
CA ALA A 95 -5.93 -4.18 -5.50
C ALA A 95 -6.45 -4.79 -4.20
N LEU A 96 -6.10 -4.21 -3.06
CA LEU A 96 -6.78 -4.52 -1.81
C LEU A 96 -8.18 -3.88 -1.86
N GLU A 97 -9.20 -4.58 -1.36
CA GLU A 97 -10.59 -4.14 -1.40
C GLU A 97 -10.78 -2.89 -0.55
N GLN A 98 -10.22 -2.88 0.66
CA GLN A 98 -10.43 -1.75 1.55
C GLN A 98 -9.61 -0.53 1.08
N VAL A 99 -10.27 0.62 1.04
CA VAL A 99 -9.65 1.93 0.88
C VAL A 99 -9.46 2.51 2.27
N HIS A 100 -8.28 3.05 2.60
CA HIS A 100 -8.05 3.61 3.93
C HIS A 100 -8.37 5.12 3.97
N PRO A 101 -9.41 5.56 4.71
CA PRO A 101 -9.63 6.96 4.98
C PRO A 101 -8.71 7.47 6.09
N PHE A 102 -8.04 8.60 5.90
CA PHE A 102 -7.32 9.29 6.97
C PHE A 102 -7.44 10.82 6.85
N TYR A 103 -7.46 11.49 8.00
CA TYR A 103 -7.53 12.96 8.08
C TYR A 103 -6.13 13.57 8.19
N LEU A 104 -5.81 14.49 7.30
CA LEU A 104 -4.60 15.32 7.35
C LEU A 104 -4.95 16.72 7.85
N ALA A 105 -4.76 16.94 9.14
CA ALA A 105 -5.06 18.22 9.79
C ALA A 105 -4.32 19.41 9.17
N ALA A 106 -3.08 19.20 8.70
CA ALA A 106 -2.27 20.26 8.09
C ALA A 106 -2.86 20.82 6.77
N LEU A 107 -3.72 20.05 6.10
CA LEU A 107 -4.34 20.41 4.83
C LEU A 107 -5.87 20.51 4.92
N ASP A 108 -6.43 20.27 6.10
CA ASP A 108 -7.86 20.09 6.32
C ASP A 108 -8.52 19.21 5.25
N CYS A 109 -7.98 18.00 5.05
CA CYS A 109 -8.50 17.06 4.07
C CYS A 109 -8.59 15.62 4.59
N ILE A 110 -9.59 14.89 4.11
CA ILE A 110 -9.69 13.44 4.24
C ILE A 110 -9.15 12.82 2.96
N VAL A 111 -8.15 11.96 3.08
CA VAL A 111 -7.60 11.19 1.96
C VAL A 111 -8.20 9.80 1.99
N MET A 112 -8.71 9.35 0.85
CA MET A 112 -9.15 7.98 0.60
C MET A 112 -8.06 7.31 -0.24
N SER A 113 -7.21 6.48 0.37
CA SER A 113 -6.06 5.86 -0.31
C SER A 113 -6.38 4.46 -0.83
N PRO A 114 -6.38 4.20 -2.15
CA PRO A 114 -6.34 2.86 -2.72
C PRO A 114 -5.01 2.17 -2.40
N ARG A 115 -5.07 0.86 -2.14
CA ARG A 115 -3.94 0.08 -1.62
C ARG A 115 -3.71 -1.15 -2.45
N PHE A 116 -2.44 -1.51 -2.67
CA PHE A 116 -2.08 -2.58 -3.59
C PHE A 116 -1.10 -3.57 -2.97
N ALA A 117 -1.15 -4.82 -3.42
CA ALA A 117 -0.21 -5.88 -3.05
C ALA A 117 0.52 -6.36 -4.30
N ILE A 118 1.83 -6.53 -4.22
CA ILE A 118 2.67 -6.96 -5.35
C ILE A 118 3.54 -8.12 -4.89
N GLU A 119 3.36 -9.29 -5.52
CA GLU A 119 4.18 -10.48 -5.23
C GLU A 119 5.41 -10.43 -6.13
N VAL A 120 6.59 -10.56 -5.53
CA VAL A 120 7.86 -10.68 -6.27
C VAL A 120 8.57 -11.99 -5.98
N ALA A 121 9.45 -12.38 -6.89
CA ALA A 121 10.37 -13.50 -6.68
C ALA A 121 11.22 -13.27 -5.43
N HIS A 122 11.50 -14.33 -4.68
CA HIS A 122 12.26 -14.25 -3.43
C HIS A 122 13.64 -13.58 -3.62
N ASP A 123 14.26 -13.80 -4.78
CA ASP A 123 15.65 -13.39 -5.04
C ASP A 123 15.75 -11.98 -5.62
N TRP A 124 14.61 -11.33 -5.82
CA TRP A 124 14.56 -9.96 -6.30
C TRP A 124 14.94 -8.98 -5.19
N GLU A 125 15.72 -7.97 -5.56
CA GLU A 125 16.12 -6.85 -4.71
C GLU A 125 15.83 -5.52 -5.41
N PRO A 126 15.35 -4.50 -4.68
CA PRO A 126 15.01 -3.21 -5.27
C PRO A 126 16.25 -2.44 -5.70
N ARG A 127 16.13 -1.71 -6.81
CA ARG A 127 17.10 -0.69 -7.22
C ARG A 127 16.53 0.69 -6.89
N LEU A 128 17.02 1.29 -5.82
CA LEU A 128 16.50 2.56 -5.31
C LEU A 128 16.88 3.76 -6.19
N ASN A 129 15.97 4.73 -6.25
CA ASN A 129 16.25 6.07 -6.78
C ASN A 129 16.63 7.05 -5.65
N ALA A 130 16.77 8.35 -5.98
CA ALA A 130 17.20 9.38 -5.04
C ALA A 130 16.17 9.75 -3.96
N GLU A 131 14.96 9.21 -4.01
CA GLU A 131 13.91 9.44 -3.00
C GLU A 131 14.11 8.58 -1.75
N HIS A 132 14.94 7.54 -1.86
CA HIS A 132 15.16 6.56 -0.80
C HIS A 132 16.65 6.35 -0.53
N THR A 133 16.98 6.21 0.76
CA THR A 133 18.38 6.02 1.21
C THR A 133 18.73 4.57 1.51
N ALA A 134 17.72 3.74 1.76
CA ALA A 134 17.88 2.34 2.12
C ALA A 134 16.58 1.57 1.91
N HIS A 135 16.69 0.25 1.83
CA HIS A 135 15.55 -0.67 1.85
C HIS A 135 15.75 -1.75 2.93
N ARG A 136 14.66 -2.39 3.33
CA ARG A 136 14.69 -3.59 4.19
C ARG A 136 13.52 -4.50 3.87
N TRP A 137 13.75 -5.80 4.06
CA TRP A 137 12.71 -6.81 4.10
C TRP A 137 12.38 -7.09 5.56
N ILE A 138 11.12 -6.90 5.96
CA ILE A 138 10.64 -7.22 7.30
C ILE A 138 9.81 -8.51 7.27
N GLY A 139 10.04 -9.39 8.23
CA GLY A 139 9.26 -10.63 8.36
C GLY A 139 7.91 -10.36 9.04
N ALA A 140 6.83 -10.70 8.36
CA ALA A 140 5.46 -10.68 8.86
C ALA A 140 4.91 -12.12 8.94
N PRO A 141 4.76 -12.69 10.14
CA PRO A 141 4.17 -14.02 10.27
C PRO A 141 2.69 -14.02 9.84
N LEU A 142 2.28 -15.07 9.12
CA LEU A 142 0.91 -15.25 8.59
C LEU A 142 -0.19 -15.23 9.68
N HIS A 143 0.19 -15.49 10.93
CA HIS A 143 -0.70 -15.52 12.09
C HIS A 143 -0.21 -14.61 13.22
N ALA A 144 0.69 -13.66 12.94
CA ALA A 144 1.12 -12.73 13.97
C ALA A 144 -0.01 -11.75 14.30
N GLY A 145 -0.19 -11.50 15.59
CA GLY A 145 -0.90 -10.32 16.07
C GLY A 145 -0.08 -9.04 15.84
N LEU A 146 -0.24 -8.07 16.73
CA LEU A 146 0.33 -6.72 16.59
C LEU A 146 1.84 -6.64 16.31
N SER A 147 2.65 -7.67 16.61
CA SER A 147 4.12 -7.63 16.49
C SER A 147 4.65 -7.43 15.07
N ALA A 148 3.99 -7.97 14.03
CA ALA A 148 4.38 -7.69 12.64
C ALA A 148 4.03 -6.26 12.21
N LEU A 149 3.03 -5.68 12.86
CA LEU A 149 2.45 -4.38 12.56
C LEU A 149 3.22 -3.23 13.25
N GLU A 150 4.10 -3.54 14.20
CA GLU A 150 4.98 -2.58 14.89
C GLU A 150 5.93 -1.86 13.91
N PHE A 151 6.26 -2.49 12.78
CA PHE A 151 7.09 -1.88 11.75
C PHE A 151 6.35 -0.87 10.86
N PHE A 152 5.02 -0.83 10.93
CA PHE A 152 4.19 0.09 10.15
C PHE A 152 3.67 1.22 11.02
N LEU A 153 3.93 2.45 10.55
CA LEU A 153 3.67 3.66 11.33
C LEU A 153 2.17 3.93 11.45
N TRP A 154 1.44 3.78 10.36
CA TRP A 154 0.04 4.22 10.26
C TRP A 154 -0.96 3.06 10.42
N PRO A 155 -2.12 3.30 11.07
CA PRO A 155 -3.18 2.28 11.17
C PRO A 155 -3.61 1.71 9.81
N GLY A 156 -3.68 2.55 8.78
CA GLY A 156 -4.02 2.12 7.42
C GLY A 156 -3.04 1.14 6.81
N GLN A 157 -1.75 1.31 7.11
CA GLN A 157 -0.71 0.39 6.66
C GLN A 157 -0.84 -0.96 7.35
N ARG A 158 -1.12 -0.95 8.65
CA ARG A 158 -1.35 -2.18 9.40
C ARG A 158 -2.54 -2.95 8.86
N GLY A 159 -3.67 -2.27 8.64
CA GLY A 159 -4.86 -2.89 8.06
C GLY A 159 -4.62 -3.41 6.64
N ALA A 160 -3.78 -2.75 5.84
CA ALA A 160 -3.43 -3.22 4.50
C ALA A 160 -2.63 -4.53 4.54
N VAL A 161 -1.68 -4.62 5.48
CA VAL A 161 -0.89 -5.83 5.68
C VAL A 161 -1.76 -6.98 6.19
N GLU A 162 -2.68 -6.73 7.13
CA GLU A 162 -3.64 -7.73 7.60
C GLU A 162 -4.51 -8.28 6.45
N GLU A 163 -5.00 -7.40 5.59
CA GLU A 163 -5.80 -7.78 4.41
C GLU A 163 -4.97 -8.56 3.38
N LEU A 164 -3.75 -8.10 3.09
CA LEU A 164 -2.80 -8.80 2.21
C LEU A 164 -2.54 -10.23 2.71
N LEU A 165 -2.26 -10.40 4.00
CA LEU A 165 -1.91 -11.68 4.60
C LEU A 165 -3.10 -12.66 4.61
N SER A 166 -4.32 -12.15 4.73
CA SER A 166 -5.55 -12.97 4.77
C SER A 166 -6.15 -13.26 3.38
N SER A 167 -6.05 -12.30 2.45
CA SER A 167 -6.82 -12.33 1.19
C SER A 167 -5.96 -12.48 -0.06
N ILE A 168 -4.66 -12.15 -0.01
CA ILE A 168 -3.76 -12.21 -1.18
C ILE A 168 -2.73 -13.32 -1.05
N VAL A 169 -2.15 -13.49 0.14
CA VAL A 169 -1.07 -14.46 0.37
C VAL A 169 -1.54 -15.92 0.27
N PRO A 170 -2.68 -16.35 0.82
CA PRO A 170 -3.20 -17.69 0.58
C PRO A 170 -3.63 -17.80 -0.89
N ARG A 171 -3.03 -18.74 -1.64
CA ARG A 171 -3.25 -18.83 -3.10
C ARG A 171 -4.69 -19.21 -3.45
N ASP A 172 -5.37 -19.86 -2.53
CA ASP A 172 -6.76 -20.33 -2.58
C ASP A 172 -7.75 -19.41 -1.86
N ALA A 173 -7.31 -18.22 -1.40
CA ALA A 173 -8.23 -17.25 -0.81
C ALA A 173 -9.33 -16.86 -1.82
N PRO A 174 -10.63 -16.93 -1.44
CA PRO A 174 -11.74 -16.74 -2.38
C PRO A 174 -11.71 -15.40 -3.12
N ALA A 175 -11.36 -14.31 -2.44
CA ALA A 175 -11.33 -12.97 -3.03
C ALA A 175 -10.14 -12.76 -3.99
N ARG A 176 -9.07 -13.56 -3.87
CA ARG A 176 -7.78 -13.29 -4.50
C ARG A 176 -7.85 -13.11 -6.01
N ALA A 177 -8.60 -13.98 -6.69
CA ALA A 177 -8.75 -13.92 -8.15
C ALA A 177 -9.51 -12.66 -8.61
N HIS A 178 -10.47 -12.20 -7.80
CA HIS A 178 -11.28 -11.01 -8.09
C HIS A 178 -10.56 -9.69 -7.79
N LEU A 179 -9.54 -9.74 -6.94
CA LEU A 179 -8.71 -8.60 -6.59
C LEU A 179 -7.52 -8.39 -7.52
N LYS A 180 -7.29 -9.29 -8.49
CA LYS A 180 -6.14 -9.20 -9.40
C LYS A 180 -6.30 -7.97 -10.30
N LEU A 181 -5.24 -7.19 -10.44
CA LEU A 181 -5.26 -6.03 -11.32
C LEU A 181 -5.42 -6.46 -12.79
N PRO A 182 -6.28 -5.77 -13.56
CA PRO A 182 -6.43 -6.02 -14.99
C PRO A 182 -5.24 -5.45 -15.78
N ASP A 183 -5.07 -5.93 -17.02
CA ASP A 183 -4.24 -5.29 -18.05
C ASP A 183 -2.78 -4.99 -17.68
N ILE A 184 -2.16 -5.90 -16.92
CA ILE A 184 -0.72 -5.92 -16.68
C ILE A 184 -0.05 -6.70 -17.84
N PRO A 185 0.92 -6.10 -18.57
CA PRO A 185 1.56 -6.71 -19.75
C PRO A 185 2.41 -7.95 -19.45
#